data_AF-A0A9R0I0M7-F1
#
_entry.id   AF-A0A9R0I0M7-F1
#
_cell.length_a   1.000
_cell.length_b   1.000
_cell.length_c   1.000
_cell.angle_alpha   90.00
_cell.angle_beta   90.00
_cell.angle_gamma   90.00
#
_symmetry.space_group_name_H-M   'P 1'
#
loop_
_entity.id
_entity.type
_entity.pdbx_description
1 polymer ?
#
loop_
_entity_poly.entity_id
_entity_poly.type
_entity_poly.pdbx_seq_one_letter_code
_entity_poly.pdbx_strand_id
1 'polypeptide(L)'
;MENRVDFSGKVVVDVGAGSGILSLFAAQAGAKHVYAVEASEMADYARKLIAGNPLLADRITVIKGKVEEVELPEKADILISEPMGTLLVNERMLESYVIARDRFLVPSGKMFPGVG
;
A
#
# COMPACT_ATOMS: atom_id res chain seq x y z
N MET A 1 8.99 -13.25 11.30
CA MET A 1 9.95 -12.68 10.33
C MET A 1 9.89 -13.46 9.00
N GLU A 2 8.72 -13.96 8.60
CA GLU A 2 8.60 -14.99 7.54
C GLU A 2 8.34 -14.42 6.13
N ASN A 3 7.73 -13.24 6.00
CA ASN A 3 7.37 -12.71 4.67
C ASN A 3 8.41 -11.74 4.10
N ARG A 4 9.56 -11.55 4.75
CA ARG A 4 10.58 -10.57 4.29
C ARG A 4 11.09 -10.88 2.88
N VAL A 5 11.11 -12.16 2.52
CA VAL A 5 11.46 -12.65 1.19
C VAL A 5 10.46 -12.19 0.13
N ASP A 6 9.18 -12.05 0.49
CA ASP A 6 8.16 -11.62 -0.46
C ASP A 6 8.34 -10.15 -0.84
N PHE A 7 8.74 -9.29 0.10
CA PHE A 7 8.84 -7.83 -0.12
C PHE A 7 10.21 -7.38 -0.63
N SER A 8 11.28 -8.11 -0.36
CA SER A 8 12.64 -7.68 -0.70
C SER A 8 12.81 -7.44 -2.20
N GLY A 9 13.19 -6.22 -2.58
CA GLY A 9 13.42 -5.81 -3.97
C GLY A 9 12.14 -5.65 -4.81
N LYS A 10 10.96 -5.73 -4.20
CA LYS A 10 9.65 -5.65 -4.88
C LYS A 10 9.05 -4.26 -4.84
N VAL A 11 8.19 -3.97 -5.82
CA VAL A 11 7.32 -2.79 -5.82
C VAL A 11 6.02 -3.12 -5.11
N VAL A 12 5.63 -2.26 -4.17
CA VAL A 12 4.48 -2.48 -3.30
C VAL A 12 3.49 -1.33 -3.43
N VAL A 13 2.20 -1.63 -3.44
CA VAL A 13 1.12 -0.64 -3.35
C VAL A 13 0.35 -0.88 -2.07
N ASP A 14 0.28 0.15 -1.23
CA ASP A 14 -0.50 0.18 0.01
C ASP A 14 -1.80 0.95 -0.25
N VAL A 15 -2.91 0.22 -0.31
CA VAL A 15 -4.24 0.76 -0.65
C VAL A 15 -4.97 1.15 0.63
N GLY A 16 -5.34 2.43 0.74
CA GLY A 16 -5.92 2.96 1.99
C GLY A 16 -4.84 3.06 3.06
N ALA A 17 -3.69 3.64 2.71
CA ALA A 17 -2.51 3.62 3.56
C ALA A 17 -2.73 4.29 4.92
N GLY A 18 -3.72 5.17 5.06
CA GLY A 18 -4.03 5.87 6.29
C GLY A 18 -2.79 6.61 6.80
N SER A 19 -2.26 6.17 7.95
CA SER A 19 -1.04 6.71 8.55
C SER A 19 0.27 6.31 7.84
N GLY A 20 0.22 5.33 6.93
CA GLY A 20 1.38 4.80 6.22
C GLY A 20 2.17 3.75 7.00
N ILE A 21 1.60 3.16 8.06
CA ILE A 21 2.32 2.17 8.88
C ILE A 21 2.67 0.89 8.13
N LEU A 22 1.77 0.38 7.28
CA LEU A 22 2.02 -0.80 6.45
C LEU A 22 3.08 -0.48 5.38
N SER A 23 3.03 0.72 4.81
CA SER A 23 4.07 1.22 3.92
C SER A 23 5.46 1.24 4.57
N LEU A 24 5.56 1.68 5.83
CA LEU A 24 6.82 1.64 6.58
C LEU A 24 7.30 0.20 6.80
N PHE A 25 6.41 -0.73 7.14
CA PHE A 25 6.77 -2.14 7.30
C PHE A 25 7.23 -2.78 5.99
N ALA A 26 6.59 -2.47 4.86
CA ALA A 26 7.00 -2.94 3.55
C ALA A 26 8.40 -2.41 3.18
N ALA A 27 8.66 -1.11 3.41
CA ALA A 27 9.97 -0.52 3.18
C ALA A 27 11.04 -1.15 4.10
N GLN A 28 10.73 -1.39 5.37
CA GLN A 28 11.61 -2.05 6.34
C GLN A 28 11.86 -3.54 6.02
N ALA A 29 10.90 -4.19 5.37
CA ALA A 29 11.04 -5.54 4.83
C ALA A 29 11.93 -5.60 3.57
N GLY A 30 12.35 -4.46 3.04
CA GLY A 30 13.28 -4.37 1.91
C GLY A 30 12.62 -4.11 0.58
N ALA A 31 11.37 -3.64 0.55
CA ALA A 31 10.73 -3.19 -0.68
C ALA A 31 11.62 -2.22 -1.46
N LYS A 32 11.66 -2.39 -2.78
CA LYS A 32 12.36 -1.48 -3.70
C LYS A 32 11.71 -0.10 -3.64
N HIS A 33 10.38 -0.07 -3.71
CA HIS A 33 9.58 1.13 -3.60
C HIS A 33 8.17 0.80 -3.12
N VAL A 34 7.54 1.73 -2.41
CA VAL A 34 6.18 1.62 -1.90
C VAL A 34 5.37 2.84 -2.34
N TYR A 35 4.25 2.60 -3.01
CA TYR A 35 3.25 3.63 -3.32
C TYR A 35 2.13 3.55 -2.28
N ALA A 36 2.07 4.55 -1.40
CA ALA A 36 1.05 4.66 -0.37
C ALA A 36 -0.12 5.51 -0.88
N VAL A 37 -1.24 4.88 -1.23
CA VAL A 37 -2.43 5.54 -1.77
C VAL A 37 -3.42 5.78 -0.65
N GLU A 38 -3.75 7.04 -0.40
CA GLU A 38 -4.69 7.44 0.65
C GLU A 38 -5.61 8.55 0.16
N ALA A 39 -6.93 8.37 0.29
CA ALA A 39 -7.91 9.30 -0.27
C ALA A 39 -8.17 10.53 0.62
N SER A 40 -7.97 10.40 1.93
CA SER A 40 -8.27 11.44 2.92
C SER A 40 -7.09 12.36 3.20
N GLU A 41 -7.33 13.37 4.05
CA GLU A 41 -6.29 14.24 4.62
C GLU A 41 -5.24 13.46 5.44
N MET A 42 -5.49 12.18 5.76
CA MET A 42 -4.51 11.34 6.44
C MET A 42 -3.22 11.16 5.61
N ALA A 43 -3.29 11.31 4.29
CA ALA A 43 -2.12 11.33 3.41
C ALA A 43 -1.07 12.37 3.85
N ASP A 44 -1.51 13.55 4.32
CA ASP A 44 -0.60 14.60 4.76
C ASP A 44 0.06 14.27 6.10
N TYR A 45 -0.62 13.52 6.96
CA TYR A 45 -0.04 12.96 8.18
C TYR A 45 0.92 11.82 7.87
N ALA A 46 0.58 10.92 6.94
CA ALA A 46 1.46 9.86 6.49
C ALA A 46 2.79 10.40 5.96
N ARG A 47 2.75 11.46 5.14
CA ARG A 47 3.98 12.15 4.66
C ARG A 47 4.87 12.61 5.82
N LYS A 48 4.28 13.21 6.87
CA LYS A 48 5.03 13.66 8.04
C LYS A 48 5.64 12.49 8.81
N LEU A 49 4.89 11.41 9.01
CA LEU A 49 5.37 10.20 9.70
C LEU A 49 6.50 9.52 8.92
N ILE A 50 6.35 9.41 7.59
CA ILE A 50 7.36 8.85 6.69
C ILE A 50 8.62 9.73 6.69
N ALA A 51 8.48 11.06 6.61
CA ALA A 51 9.61 11.98 6.68
C ALA A 51 10.37 11.90 8.03
N GLY A 52 9.68 11.56 9.11
CA GLY A 52 10.28 11.25 10.42
C GLY A 52 11.14 9.97 10.44
N ASN A 53 11.14 9.18 9.35
CA ASN A 53 11.93 7.96 9.18
C ASN A 53 12.87 8.06 7.95
N PRO A 54 13.95 8.88 8.01
CA PRO A 54 14.73 9.24 6.83
C PRO A 54 15.34 8.06 6.07
N LEU A 55 15.67 6.97 6.78
CA LEU A 55 16.24 5.76 6.17
C LEU A 55 15.27 5.02 5.24
N LEU A 56 13.97 5.27 5.38
CA LEU A 56 12.90 4.60 4.62
C LEU A 56 12.14 5.58 3.72
N ALA A 57 12.20 6.88 4.01
CA ALA A 57 11.43 7.91 3.33
C ALA A 57 11.63 7.91 1.81
N ASP A 58 12.86 7.77 1.32
CA ASP A 58 13.19 7.75 -0.11
C ASP A 58 12.55 6.57 -0.87
N ARG A 59 12.08 5.55 -0.15
CA ARG A 59 11.44 4.36 -0.73
C ARG A 59 9.93 4.44 -0.72
N ILE A 60 9.32 5.48 -0.17
CA ILE A 60 7.87 5.56 0.00
C ILE A 60 7.34 6.84 -0.63
N THR A 61 6.45 6.72 -1.60
CA THR A 61 5.73 7.84 -2.21
C THR A 61 4.28 7.85 -1.75
N VAL A 62 3.84 8.94 -1.11
CA VAL A 62 2.45 9.12 -0.68
C VAL A 62 1.64 9.85 -1.74
N ILE A 63 0.63 9.16 -2.27
CA ILE A 63 -0.27 9.65 -3.32
C ILE A 63 -1.63 9.90 -2.67
N LYS A 64 -2.04 11.18 -2.67
CA LYS A 64 -3.33 11.59 -2.13
C LYS A 64 -4.39 11.46 -3.22
N GLY A 65 -5.37 10.60 -3.02
CA GLY A 65 -6.44 10.38 -3.97
C GLY A 65 -7.10 9.01 -3.81
N LYS A 66 -8.24 8.84 -4.47
CA LYS A 66 -8.95 7.57 -4.52
C LYS A 66 -8.23 6.58 -5.44
N VAL A 67 -8.21 5.30 -5.08
CA VAL A 67 -7.50 4.27 -5.85
C VAL A 67 -8.09 4.11 -7.26
N GLU A 68 -9.34 4.51 -7.45
CA GLU A 68 -10.09 4.55 -8.70
C GLU A 68 -9.72 5.74 -9.60
N GLU A 69 -9.01 6.75 -9.09
CA GLU A 69 -8.72 8.01 -9.80
C GLU A 69 -7.22 8.28 -9.95
N VAL A 70 -6.38 7.69 -9.11
CA VAL A 70 -4.91 7.87 -9.16
C VAL A 70 -4.27 7.05 -10.29
N GLU A 71 -3.09 7.48 -10.71
CA GLU A 71 -2.23 6.76 -11.65
C GLU A 71 -0.88 6.49 -11.01
N LEU A 72 -0.33 5.30 -11.27
CA LEU A 72 0.98 4.88 -10.78
C LEU A 72 1.95 4.74 -11.96
N PRO A 73 3.24 5.08 -11.78
CA PRO A 73 4.23 5.05 -12.87
C PRO A 73 4.60 3.62 -13.30
N GLU A 74 4.36 2.62 -12.45
CA GLU A 74 4.62 1.21 -12.74
C GLU A 74 3.60 0.30 -12.02
N LYS A 75 3.46 -0.94 -12.50
CA LYS A 75 2.67 -1.98 -11.83
C LYS A 75 3.46 -2.53 -10.63
N ALA A 76 2.76 -2.92 -9.58
CA ALA A 76 3.32 -3.50 -8.36
C ALA A 76 3.40 -5.03 -8.42
N ASP A 77 4.40 -5.57 -7.73
CA ASP A 77 4.50 -7.00 -7.44
C ASP A 77 3.57 -7.42 -6.29
N ILE A 78 3.30 -6.49 -5.37
CA ILE A 78 2.55 -6.75 -4.15
C ILE A 78 1.51 -5.65 -3.93
N LEU A 79 0.27 -6.07 -3.70
CA LEU A 79 -0.79 -5.23 -3.17
C LEU A 79 -0.94 -5.53 -1.68
N ILE A 80 -0.85 -4.51 -0.83
CA ILE A 80 -1.16 -4.61 0.59
C ILE A 80 -2.30 -3.66 0.92
N SER A 81 -3.16 -4.05 1.84
CA SER A 81 -4.19 -3.19 2.39
C SER A 81 -4.57 -3.68 3.78
N GLU A 82 -5.15 -2.79 4.57
CA GLU A 82 -5.93 -3.13 5.75
C GLU A 82 -7.41 -2.95 5.40
N PRO A 83 -8.06 -3.93 4.73
CA PRO A 83 -9.43 -3.77 4.28
C PRO A 83 -10.46 -4.09 5.37
N MET A 84 -10.04 -4.37 6.62
CA MET A 84 -10.92 -4.90 7.66
C MET A 84 -11.52 -3.78 8.50
N GLY A 85 -12.63 -3.22 8.00
CA GLY A 85 -13.52 -2.39 8.82
C GLY A 85 -14.21 -3.18 9.95
N THR A 86 -14.96 -2.47 10.81
CA THR A 86 -15.81 -3.11 11.84
C THR A 86 -16.78 -4.11 11.17
N LEU A 87 -16.85 -5.37 11.64
CA LEU A 87 -17.65 -6.46 11.05
C LEU A 87 -17.17 -6.99 9.67
N LEU A 88 -15.88 -6.91 9.33
CA LEU A 88 -15.23 -7.52 8.14
C LEU A 88 -15.64 -6.97 6.75
N VAL A 89 -16.82 -6.38 6.59
CA VAL A 89 -17.35 -5.91 5.29
C VAL A 89 -17.82 -4.47 5.28
N ASN A 90 -17.80 -3.80 6.43
CA ASN A 90 -18.21 -2.41 6.50
C ASN A 90 -17.12 -1.54 5.82
N GLU A 91 -17.56 -0.51 5.07
CA GLU A 91 -16.76 0.56 4.42
C GLU A 91 -16.42 0.45 2.92
N ARG A 92 -16.95 -0.53 2.16
CA ARG A 92 -16.72 -0.65 0.68
C ARG A 92 -15.25 -0.80 0.26
N MET A 93 -14.31 -0.97 1.20
CA MET A 93 -12.88 -1.13 0.89
C MET A 93 -12.55 -2.38 0.05
N LEU A 94 -13.39 -3.42 0.08
CA LEU A 94 -13.22 -4.59 -0.78
C LEU A 94 -13.35 -4.25 -2.28
N GLU A 95 -14.25 -3.32 -2.65
CA GLU A 95 -14.40 -2.87 -4.04
C GLU A 95 -13.12 -2.15 -4.50
N SER A 96 -12.65 -1.19 -3.71
CA SER A 96 -11.41 -0.46 -3.97
C SER A 96 -10.19 -1.39 -4.01
N TYR A 97 -10.13 -2.42 -3.17
CA TYR A 97 -9.04 -3.40 -3.15
C TYR A 97 -9.02 -4.28 -4.40
N VAL A 98 -10.19 -4.74 -4.87
CA VAL A 98 -10.31 -5.48 -6.14
C VAL A 98 -9.96 -4.59 -7.34
N ILE A 99 -10.42 -3.34 -7.35
CA ILE A 99 -10.07 -2.38 -8.40
C ILE A 99 -8.55 -2.15 -8.41
N ALA A 100 -7.94 -1.98 -7.24
CA ALA A 100 -6.51 -1.79 -7.11
C ALA A 100 -5.72 -3.00 -7.62
N ARG A 101 -6.18 -4.22 -7.37
CA ARG A 101 -5.61 -5.45 -7.95
C ARG A 101 -5.61 -5.37 -9.47
N ASP A 102 -6.76 -5.11 -10.08
CA ASP A 102 -6.90 -5.11 -11.54
C ASP A 102 -6.11 -3.97 -12.20
N ARG A 103 -6.04 -2.82 -11.53
CA ARG A 103 -5.34 -1.63 -12.03
C ARG A 103 -3.84 -1.61 -11.78
N PHE A 104 -3.36 -2.14 -10.65
CA PHE A 104 -1.99 -1.90 -10.21
C PHE A 104 -1.18 -3.17 -10.00
N LEU A 105 -1.79 -4.35 -9.85
CA LEU A 105 -1.04 -5.59 -9.64
C LEU A 105 -0.62 -6.23 -10.97
N VAL A 106 0.59 -6.78 -11.03
CA VAL A 106 1.01 -7.67 -12.14
C VAL A 106 0.28 -9.02 -12.06
N PRO A 107 0.11 -9.76 -13.18
CA PRO A 107 -0.61 -11.05 -13.16
C PRO A 107 -0.03 -12.10 -12.20
N SER A 108 1.28 -12.05 -11.94
CA SER A 108 1.97 -12.93 -10.97
C SER A 108 2.14 -12.30 -9.58
N GLY A 109 1.48 -11.17 -9.33
CA GLY A 109 1.61 -10.41 -8.10
C GLY A 109 0.85 -11.06 -6.94
N LYS A 110 1.23 -10.69 -5.72
CA LYS A 110 0.64 -11.19 -4.49
C LYS A 110 -0.23 -10.12 -3.82
N MET A 111 -1.27 -10.56 -3.12
CA MET A 111 -2.12 -9.70 -2.32
C MET A 111 -1.97 -10.06 -0.84
N PHE A 112 -1.95 -9.06 0.04
CA PHE A 112 -1.96 -9.22 1.49
C PHE A 112 -3.04 -8.32 2.11
N PRO A 113 -4.11 -8.89 2.69
CA PRO A 113 -4.41 -10.33 2.79
C PRO A 113 -4.75 -10.96 1.44
N GLY A 114 -4.42 -12.25 1.28
CA GLY A 114 -4.67 -13.03 0.06
C GLY A 114 -5.91 -13.93 0.12
N VAL A 115 -6.48 -14.10 1.31
CA VAL A 115 -7.69 -14.90 1.59
C VAL A 115 -8.45 -14.21 2.73
N GLY A 116 -9.77 -14.17 2.60
CA GLY A 116 -10.74 -13.69 3.58
C GLY A 116 -11.99 -14.55 3.52
#